data_AF-A0AAD4X6G0-F1
#
_entry.id   AF-A0AAD4X6G0-F1
#
_cell.length_a   1.000
_cell.length_b   1.000
_cell.length_c   1.000
_cell.angle_alpha   90.00
_cell.angle_beta   90.00
_cell.angle_gamma   90.00
#
_symmetry.space_group_name_H-M   'P 1'
#
loop_
_entity.id
_entity.type
_entity.pdbx_description
1 polymer ?
#
loop_
_entity_poly.entity_id
_entity_poly.type
_entity_poly.pdbx_seq_one_letter_code
_entity_poly.pdbx_strand_id
1 'polypeptide(L)'
;AITSTGMKKGVLLIADVNTQLKKKNISTDVIVDTNSRLFAIVSIDEPAPGLKEFFYFVVPDQRSGKVTIITSLKVLYEWVF
;
A
#
# COMPACT_ATOMS: atom_id res chain seq x y z
N ALA A 1 5.61 -7.96 -10.81
CA ALA A 1 4.49 -8.61 -11.52
C ALA A 1 3.23 -7.78 -11.27
N ILE A 2 2.25 -7.85 -12.17
CA ILE A 2 0.94 -7.22 -11.97
C ILE A 2 -0.06 -8.35 -11.77
N THR A 3 -0.83 -8.29 -10.69
CA THR A 3 -1.84 -9.29 -10.35
C THR A 3 -3.19 -8.61 -10.38
N SER A 4 -4.16 -9.24 -11.07
CA SER A 4 -5.55 -8.80 -11.04
C SER A 4 -6.38 -9.87 -10.35
N THR A 5 -7.21 -9.46 -9.41
CA THR A 5 -8.14 -10.34 -8.73
C THR A 5 -9.57 -9.84 -8.93
N GLY A 6 -10.50 -10.77 -9.07
CA GLY A 6 -11.91 -10.46 -9.26
C GLY A 6 -12.78 -11.48 -8.53
N MET A 7 -13.77 -11.00 -7.80
CA MET A 7 -14.74 -11.80 -7.07
C MET A 7 -16.16 -11.38 -7.45
N LYS A 8 -17.01 -12.37 -7.73
CA LYS A 8 -18.45 -12.19 -7.93
C LYS A 8 -19.20 -12.85 -6.79
N LYS A 9 -19.96 -12.06 -6.02
CA LYS A 9 -20.85 -12.57 -4.96
C LYS A 9 -22.28 -12.12 -5.26
N GLY A 10 -23.06 -13.01 -5.88
CA GLY A 10 -24.39 -12.67 -6.39
C GLY A 10 -24.31 -11.65 -7.53
N VAL A 11 -24.90 -10.47 -7.33
CA VAL A 11 -24.85 -9.33 -8.28
C VAL A 11 -23.64 -8.43 -8.04
N LEU A 12 -22.99 -8.53 -6.87
CA LEU A 12 -21.85 -7.70 -6.52
C LEU A 12 -20.58 -8.20 -7.23
N LEU A 13 -19.92 -7.28 -7.94
CA LEU A 13 -18.64 -7.48 -8.61
C LEU A 13 -17.61 -6.60 -7.94
N ILE A 14 -16.57 -7.22 -7.37
CA ILE A 14 -15.43 -6.51 -6.80
C ILE A 14 -14.20 -7.01 -7.54
N ALA A 15 -13.39 -6.09 -8.02
CA ALA A 15 -12.08 -6.41 -8.54
C ALA A 15 -11.04 -5.41 -8.03
N ASP A 16 -9.81 -5.89 -7.96
CA ASP A 16 -8.63 -5.09 -7.73
C ASP A 16 -7.51 -5.49 -8.70
N VAL A 17 -6.64 -4.51 -8.92
CA VAL A 17 -5.36 -4.71 -9.58
C VAL A 17 -4.30 -4.26 -8.59
N ASN A 18 -3.39 -5.16 -8.25
CA ASN A 18 -2.27 -4.86 -7.40
C ASN A 18 -0.95 -5.09 -8.15
N THR A 19 0.04 -4.28 -7.80
CA THR A 19 1.42 -4.50 -8.21
C THR A 19 2.34 -4.17 -7.06
N GLN A 20 3.37 -4.97 -6.92
CA GLN A 20 4.43 -4.75 -5.96
C GLN A 20 5.75 -4.61 -6.71
N LEU A 21 6.47 -3.53 -6.41
CA LEU A 21 7.86 -3.34 -6.77
C LEU A 21 8.70 -3.38 -5.52
N LYS A 22 9.58 -4.37 -5.41
CA LYS A 22 10.57 -4.45 -4.33
C LYS A 22 11.96 -4.25 -4.91
N LYS A 23 12.69 -3.28 -4.36
CA LYS A 23 14.10 -3.02 -4.71
C LYS A 23 14.89 -2.76 -3.43
N LYS A 24 15.81 -3.68 -3.11
CA LYS A 24 16.60 -3.66 -1.87
C LYS A 24 15.68 -3.55 -0.65
N ASN A 25 15.82 -2.47 0.11
CA ASN A 25 15.09 -2.17 1.34
C ASN A 25 13.83 -1.33 1.12
N ILE A 26 13.47 -1.03 -0.13
CA ILE A 26 12.26 -0.27 -0.46
C ILE A 26 11.28 -1.20 -1.16
N SER A 27 10.03 -1.20 -0.71
CA SER A 27 8.89 -1.75 -1.45
C SER A 27 7.85 -0.69 -1.72
N THR A 28 7.27 -0.76 -2.90
CA THR A 28 6.16 0.07 -3.33
C THR A 28 5.05 -0.85 -3.79
N ASP A 29 3.94 -0.81 -3.08
CA ASP A 29 2.72 -1.53 -3.40
C ASP A 29 1.71 -0.53 -3.94
N VAL A 30 1.14 -0.81 -5.10
CA VAL A 30 0.06 -0.01 -5.68
C VAL A 30 -1.14 -0.90 -5.89
N ILE A 31 -2.28 -0.49 -5.37
CA ILE A 31 -3.55 -1.20 -5.44
C ILE A 31 -4.60 -0.24 -5.98
N VAL A 32 -5.33 -0.69 -6.98
CA VAL A 32 -6.47 0.05 -7.55
C VAL A 32 -7.68 -0.86 -7.50
N ASP A 33 -8.80 -0.35 -6.99
CA ASP A 33 -10.05 -1.10 -6.91
C ASP A 33 -11.14 -0.56 -7.83
N THR A 34 -12.17 -1.39 -8.01
CA THR A 34 -13.39 -1.05 -8.76
C THR A 34 -14.20 0.14 -8.20
N ASN A 35 -13.90 0.61 -6.98
CA ASN A 35 -14.52 1.79 -6.39
C ASN A 35 -13.76 3.08 -6.71
N SER A 36 -12.85 3.05 -7.70
CA SER A 36 -12.00 4.18 -8.08
C SER A 36 -11.09 4.67 -6.96
N ARG A 37 -10.78 3.81 -5.99
CA ARG A 37 -9.81 4.10 -4.93
C ARG A 37 -8.44 3.63 -5.38
N LEU A 38 -7.45 4.50 -5.21
CA LEU A 38 -6.05 4.18 -5.43
C LEU A 38 -5.32 4.23 -4.09
N PHE A 39 -4.63 3.14 -3.78
CA PHE A 39 -3.76 3.00 -2.63
C PHE A 39 -2.34 2.82 -3.13
N ALA A 40 -1.42 3.68 -2.70
CA ALA A 40 0.00 3.46 -2.88
C ALA A 40 0.66 3.41 -1.50
N ILE A 41 1.37 2.32 -1.24
CA ILE A 41 2.06 2.07 0.01
C ILE A 41 3.54 2.01 -0.31
N VAL A 42 4.33 2.89 0.30
CA VAL A 42 5.79 2.83 0.21
C VAL A 42 6.30 2.43 1.57
N SER A 43 7.01 1.31 1.64
CA SER A 43 7.66 0.85 2.86
C SER A 43 9.17 0.86 2.69
N ILE A 44 9.85 1.42 3.68
CA ILE A 44 11.31 1.46 3.74
C ILE A 44 11.72 0.66 4.97
N ASP A 45 12.44 -0.43 4.74
CA ASP A 45 13.05 -1.23 5.80
C ASP A 45 14.41 -0.63 6.17
N GLU A 46 14.65 -0.53 7.48
CA GLU A 46 15.92 -0.08 8.06
C GLU A 46 16.50 1.20 7.42
N PRO A 47 15.75 2.31 7.31
CA PRO A 47 16.37 3.60 6.98
C PRO A 47 17.39 4.03 8.04
N ALA A 48 17.22 3.54 9.28
CA ALA A 48 18.18 3.55 10.38
C ALA A 48 18.09 2.22 11.15
N PRO A 49 19.08 1.83 11.97
CA PRO A 49 19.07 0.57 12.72
C PRO A 49 17.81 0.41 13.59
N GLY A 50 17.04 -0.65 13.34
CA GLY A 50 15.80 -0.94 14.05
C GLY A 50 14.63 -0.03 13.66
N LEU A 51 14.67 0.64 12.52
CA LEU A 51 13.59 1.51 12.05
C LEU A 51 12.86 0.89 10.86
N LYS A 52 11.55 1.07 10.80
CA LYS A 52 10.74 0.75 9.63
C LYS A 52 9.74 1.86 9.38
N GLU A 53 9.67 2.33 8.15
CA GLU A 53 8.82 3.44 7.78
C GLU A 53 7.81 3.02 6.72
N PHE A 54 6.58 3.49 6.84
CA PHE A 54 5.49 3.27 5.90
C PHE A 54 4.83 4.58 5.54
N PHE A 55 4.66 4.82 4.25
CA PHE A 55 3.88 5.91 3.69
C PHE A 55 2.67 5.33 2.98
N TYR A 56 1.48 5.75 3.39
CA TYR A 56 0.22 5.37 2.77
C TYR A 56 -0.36 6.59 2.05
N PHE A 57 -0.48 6.49 0.74
CA PHE A 57 -1.16 7.46 -0.11
C PHE A 57 -2.50 6.87 -0.51
N VAL A 58 -3.58 7.50 -0.03
CA VAL A 58 -4.95 7.07 -0.32
C VAL A 58 -5.64 8.14 -1.12
N VAL A 59 -6.03 7.80 -2.34
CA VAL A 59 -6.87 8.62 -3.21
C VAL A 59 -8.28 8.02 -3.16
N PRO A 60 -9.22 8.62 -2.41
CA PRO A 60 -10.56 8.08 -2.26
C PRO A 60 -11.42 8.26 -3.52
N ASP A 61 -11.11 9.27 -4.34
CA ASP A 61 -11.74 9.52 -5.63
C ASP A 61 -10.75 10.29 -6.53
N GLN A 62 -10.32 9.65 -7.63
CA GLN A 62 -9.35 10.20 -8.58
C GLN A 62 -9.81 11.49 -9.26
N ARG A 63 -11.12 11.77 -9.33
CA ARG A 63 -11.66 12.97 -10.01
C ARG A 63 -11.62 14.21 -9.12
N SER A 64 -11.65 14.02 -7.80
CA SER A 64 -11.72 15.12 -6.82
C SER A 64 -10.37 15.78 -6.53
N GLY A 65 -9.25 15.18 -6.96
CA GLY A 65 -7.90 15.64 -6.65
C GLY A 65 -7.52 15.53 -5.17
N LYS A 66 -8.36 14.91 -4.33
CA LYS A 66 -8.11 14.72 -2.90
C LYS A 66 -7.13 13.58 -2.70
N VAL A 67 -6.11 13.83 -1.88
CA VAL A 67 -5.11 12.85 -1.44
C VAL A 67 -5.05 12.89 0.08
N THR A 68 -5.16 11.72 0.69
CA THR A 68 -4.87 11.53 2.11
C THR A 68 -3.52 10.86 2.23
N ILE A 69 -2.63 11.46 3.01
CA ILE A 69 -1.29 10.93 3.28
C ILE A 69 -1.22 10.55 4.74
N ILE A 70 -0.83 9.31 5.02
CA ILE A 70 -0.60 8.81 6.37
C ILE A 70 0.81 8.27 6.43
N THR A 71 1.60 8.80 7.36
CA THR A 71 2.96 8.33 7.63
C THR A 71 2.97 7.58 8.95
N SER A 72 3.60 6.41 8.96
CA SER A 72 3.75 5.58 10.16
C SER A 72 5.20 5.15 10.32
N LEU A 73 5.73 5.35 11.52
CA LEU A 73 7.07 4.96 11.91
C LEU A 73 6.96 3.82 12.93
N LYS A 74 7.57 2.68 12.64
CA LYS A 74 7.68 1.58 13.59
C LYS A 74 9.13 1.39 13.99
N VAL A 75 9.36 1.45 15.29
CA VAL A 75 10.65 1.12 15.89
C VAL A 75 10.63 -0.38 16.23
N LEU A 76 11.52 -1.13 15.60
CA LEU A 76 11.73 -2.57 15.76
C LEU A 76 12.78 -2.81 16.85
N TYR A 77 12.43 -2.51 18.10
CA TYR A 77 13.17 -3.02 19.26
C TYR A 77 12.22 -3.94 20.03
N GLU A 78 12.13 -5.21 19.61
CA GLU A 78 11.52 -6.28 20.41
C GLU A 78 12.63 -7.25 20.84
N TRP A 79 12.96 -7.17 22.13
CA TRP A 79 13.63 -8.17 22.97
C TRP A 79 14.80 -8.97 22.34
N VAL A 80 16.00 -8.40 22.40
CA VAL A 80 17.24 -9.17 22.51
C VAL A 80 17.61 -9.23 23.99
N PHE A 81 17.02 -10.15 24.76
CA PHE A 81 17.56 -10.77 25.98
C PHE A 81 16.81 -12.06 26.28
#